data_AF-A0A7Y3B1P5-F1
#
_entry.id   AF-A0A7Y3B1P5-F1
#
_cell.length_a   1.000
_cell.length_b   1.000
_cell.length_c   1.000
_cell.angle_alpha   90.00
_cell.angle_beta   90.00
_cell.angle_gamma   90.00
#
_symmetry.space_group_name_H-M   'P 1'
#
loop_
_entity.id
_entity.type
_entity.pdbx_description
1 polymer ?
#
loop_
_entity_poly.entity_id
_entity_poly.type
_entity_poly.pdbx_seq_one_letter_code
_entity_poly.pdbx_strand_id
1 'polypeptide(L)'
;MTSLEFHLPALQVAVPLLLAPVVVLLRPRGLAWAAATATSLMALAIAVAMTQGILDGEVYRYAMGGWEPPYGIGLRVDRFSALV
;
A
#
# COMPACT_ATOMS: atom_id res chain seq x y z
N MET A 1 15.33 9.97 2.48
CA MET A 1 14.07 9.32 2.82
C MET A 1 13.02 10.40 2.98
N THR A 2 12.11 10.52 2.01
CA THR A 2 10.96 11.42 2.13
C THR A 2 10.05 10.91 3.25
N SER A 3 9.32 11.80 3.95
CA SER A 3 8.40 11.39 5.03
C SER A 3 7.37 10.35 4.58
N LEU A 4 7.07 10.30 3.28
CA LEU A 4 6.14 9.36 2.67
C LEU A 4 6.65 7.90 2.62
N GLU A 5 7.96 7.69 2.48
CA GLU A 5 8.57 6.36 2.38
C GLU A 5 8.31 5.51 3.63
N PHE A 6 8.20 6.15 4.79
CA PHE A 6 7.88 5.47 6.05
C PHE A 6 6.46 4.89 6.06
N HIS A 7 5.53 5.52 5.33
CA HIS A 7 4.12 5.12 5.30
C HIS A 7 3.78 4.18 4.14
N LEU A 8 4.77 3.71 3.36
CA LEU A 8 4.52 2.82 2.22
C LEU A 8 3.68 1.58 2.56
N PRO A 9 3.93 0.85 3.68
CA PRO A 9 3.10 -0.30 4.04
C PRO A 9 1.63 0.06 4.27
N ALA A 10 1.36 1.24 4.84
CA ALA A 10 0.00 1.71 5.08
C ALA A 10 -0.66 2.18 3.77
N LEU A 11 0.10 2.83 2.88
CA LEU A 11 -0.40 3.27 1.57
C LEU A 11 -0.82 2.10 0.68
N GLN A 12 -0.12 0.96 0.75
CA GLN A 12 -0.48 -0.26 0.03
C GLN A 12 -1.92 -0.71 0.33
N VAL A 13 -2.40 -0.50 1.56
CA VAL A 13 -3.76 -0.83 2.01
C VAL A 13 -4.73 0.34 1.80
N ALA A 14 -4.31 1.56 2.14
CA ALA A 14 -5.16 2.74 2.12
C ALA A 14 -5.59 3.14 0.71
N VAL A 15 -4.69 3.04 -0.28
CA VAL A 15 -4.97 3.43 -1.68
C VAL A 15 -6.16 2.65 -2.26
N PRO A 16 -6.16 1.30 -2.29
CA PRO A 16 -7.29 0.56 -2.83
C PRO A 16 -8.57 0.74 -1.99
N LEU A 17 -8.44 0.85 -0.67
CA LEU A 17 -9.58 1.06 0.22
C LEU A 17 -10.31 2.37 -0.05
N LEU A 18 -9.56 3.46 -0.26
CA LEU A 18 -10.12 4.79 -0.55
C LEU A 18 -10.68 4.89 -1.97
N LEU A 19 -10.08 4.21 -2.94
CA LEU A 19 -10.53 4.26 -4.34
C LEU A 19 -11.70 3.31 -4.63
N ALA A 20 -11.92 2.27 -3.83
CA ALA A 20 -13.06 1.37 -3.96
C ALA A 20 -14.43 2.10 -4.04
N PRO A 21 -14.81 3.00 -3.10
CA PRO A 21 -16.09 3.72 -3.21
C PRO A 21 -16.13 4.66 -4.41
N VAL A 22 -15.01 5.26 -4.80
CA VAL A 22 -14.93 6.12 -6.00
C VAL A 22 -15.25 5.30 -7.24
N VAL A 23 -14.66 4.11 -7.38
CA VAL A 23 -14.94 3.18 -8.49
C VAL A 23 -16.41 2.78 -8.52
N VAL A 24 -17.02 2.51 -7.36
CA VAL A 24 -18.45 2.14 -7.26
C VAL A 24 -19.37 3.29 -7.66
N LEU A 25 -19.03 4.54 -7.33
CA LEU A 25 -19.83 5.72 -7.70
C LEU A 25 -19.71 6.08 -9.19
N LEU A 26 -18.68 5.61 -9.90
CA LEU A 26 -18.50 5.86 -11.33
C LEU A 26 -19.52 5.07 -12.15
N ARG A 27 -20.54 5.77 -12.65
CA ARG A 27 -21.63 5.20 -13.44
C ARG A 27 -21.20 4.67 -14.82
N PRO A 28 -20.31 5.35 -15.57
CA PRO A 28 -19.84 4.83 -16.85
C PRO A 28 -18.87 3.68 -16.65
N ARG A 29 -19.18 2.52 -17.25
CA ARG A 29 -18.37 1.29 -17.15
C ARG A 29 -16.90 1.51 -17.48
N GLY A 30 -16.61 2.34 -18.49
CA GLY A 30 -15.24 2.66 -18.90
C GLY A 30 -14.45 3.45 -17.86
N LEU A 31 -15.10 4.41 -17.18
CA LEU A 31 -14.45 5.19 -16.11
C LEU A 31 -14.21 4.34 -14.86
N ALA A 32 -15.18 3.49 -14.49
CA ALA A 32 -15.00 2.56 -13.37
C ALA A 32 -13.83 1.59 -13.63
N TRP A 33 -13.71 1.06 -14.85
CA TRP A 33 -12.56 0.24 -15.25
C TRP A 33 -11.25 1.02 -15.22
N ALA A 34 -11.21 2.20 -15.81
CA ALA A 34 -10.00 3.03 -15.81
C ALA A 34 -9.54 3.39 -14.39
N ALA A 35 -10.48 3.73 -13.50
CA ALA A 35 -10.20 4.02 -12.10
C ALA A 35 -9.69 2.79 -11.34
N ALA A 36 -10.30 1.61 -11.55
CA ALA A 36 -9.83 0.36 -10.98
C ALA A 36 -8.42 0.01 -11.46
N THR A 37 -8.15 0.12 -12.77
CA THR A 37 -6.83 -0.12 -13.35
C THR A 37 -5.79 0.87 -12.81
N ALA A 38 -6.12 2.16 -12.72
CA ALA A 38 -5.23 3.17 -12.15
C ALA A 38 -4.93 2.88 -10.68
N THR A 39 -5.92 2.44 -9.91
CA THR A 39 -5.76 2.00 -8.52
C THR A 39 -4.79 0.83 -8.41
N SER A 40 -4.96 -0.20 -9.24
CA SER A 40 -4.07 -1.36 -9.28
C SER A 40 -2.64 -0.99 -9.69
N LEU A 41 -2.47 -0.10 -10.67
CA LEU A 41 -1.16 0.40 -11.08
C LEU A 41 -0.48 1.17 -9.96
N MET A 42 -1.22 1.97 -9.19
CA MET A 42 -0.68 2.69 -8.05
C MET A 42 -0.27 1.76 -6.91
N ALA A 43 -1.08 0.74 -6.59
CA ALA A 43 -0.71 -0.30 -5.64
C ALA A 43 0.51 -1.12 -6.10
N LEU A 44 0.65 -1.36 -7.41
CA LEU A 44 1.83 -2.02 -7.97
C LEU A 44 3.08 -1.13 -7.82
N ALA A 45 2.98 0.17 -8.09
CA ALA A 45 4.10 1.09 -7.95
C ALA A 45 4.62 1.16 -6.50
N ILE A 46 3.70 1.20 -5.51
CA ILE A 46 4.05 1.16 -4.08
C ILE A 46 4.74 -0.17 -3.74
N ALA A 47 4.20 -1.30 -4.20
CA ALA A 47 4.81 -2.62 -3.99
C ALA A 47 6.23 -2.71 -4.58
N VAL A 48 6.45 -2.19 -5.79
CA VAL A 48 7.78 -2.15 -6.42
C VAL A 48 8.75 -1.29 -5.60
N ALA A 49 8.33 -0.10 -5.17
CA ALA A 49 9.16 0.78 -4.35
C ALA A 49 9.58 0.12 -3.02
N MET A 50 8.65 -0.57 -2.36
CA MET A 50 8.97 -1.34 -1.15
C MET A 50 9.88 -2.52 -1.44
N THR A 51 9.66 -3.22 -2.56
CA THR A 51 10.48 -4.37 -2.94
C THR A 51 11.93 -3.96 -3.18
N GLN A 52 12.18 -2.79 -3.78
CA GLN A 52 13.55 -2.27 -3.96
C GLN A 52 14.29 -2.13 -2.62
N GLY A 53 13.66 -1.49 -1.62
CA GLY A 53 14.26 -1.41 -0.28
C GLY A 53 14.49 -2.77 0.37
N ILE A 54 13.54 -3.70 0.21
CA ILE A 54 13.65 -5.06 0.76
C ILE A 54 14.79 -5.87 0.12
N LEU A 55 15.03 -5.68 -1.18
CA LEU A 55 16.15 -6.28 -1.90
C LEU A 55 17.49 -5.73 -1.39
N ASP A 56 17.54 -4.46 -1.01
CA ASP A 56 18.71 -3.82 -0.38
C ASP A 56 18.91 -4.24 1.10
N GLY A 57 17.98 -5.02 1.66
CA GLY A 57 18.07 -5.59 3.01
C GLY A 57 17.16 -4.92 4.04
N GLU A 58 16.34 -3.95 3.64
CA GLU A 58 15.38 -3.30 4.54
C GLU A 58 14.23 -4.22 4.95
N VAL A 59 13.65 -3.93 6.11
CA VAL A 59 12.40 -4.54 6.58
C VAL A 59 11.49 -3.43 7.06
N TYR A 60 10.43 -3.16 6.30
CA TYR A 60 9.48 -2.11 6.63
C TYR A 60 8.66 -2.54 7.86
N ARG A 61 8.63 -1.69 8.87
CA ARG A 61 7.81 -1.84 10.07
C ARG A 61 7.02 -0.58 10.28
N TYR A 62 5.70 -0.71 10.40
CA TYR A 62 4.81 0.41 10.54
C TYR A 62 3.83 0.16 11.69
N ALA A 63 3.93 0.94 12.75
CA ALA A 63 3.01 0.90 13.89
C ALA A 63 1.75 1.72 13.56
N MET A 64 0.63 1.04 13.34
CA MET A 64 -0.62 1.69 13.00
C MET A 64 -1.20 2.40 14.24
N GLY A 65 -1.52 3.69 14.07
CA GLY A 65 -2.06 4.51 15.15
C GLY A 65 -1.04 4.92 16.23
N GLY A 66 0.25 4.65 16.04
CA GLY A 66 1.31 5.03 16.99
C GLY A 66 1.41 4.14 18.23
N TRP A 67 0.71 3.02 18.25
CA TRP A 67 0.78 2.04 19.33
C TRP A 67 1.80 0.95 18.96
N GLU A 68 2.85 0.82 19.75
CA GLU A 68 3.87 -0.22 19.56
C GLU A 68 3.25 -1.63 19.76
N PRO A 69 3.63 -2.64 18.95
CA PRO A 69 3.34 -4.04 19.27
C PRO A 69 3.87 -4.41 20.68
N PRO A 70 3.20 -5.30 21.45
CA PRO A 70 2.15 -6.25 21.04
C PRO A 70 0.71 -5.73 21.14
N TYR A 71 0.49 -4.53 21.68
CA TYR A 71 -0.86 -4.02 21.92
C TYR A 71 -1.45 -3.27 20.71
N GLY A 72 -0.59 -2.74 19.83
CA GLY A 72 -0.98 -2.10 18.57
C GLY A 72 -0.93 -3.02 17.34
N ILE A 73 -1.46 -2.53 16.21
CA ILE A 73 -1.39 -3.23 14.91
C ILE A 73 -0.08 -2.83 14.21
N GLY A 74 0.85 -3.76 14.06
CA GLY A 74 2.09 -3.56 13.31
C GLY A 74 2.00 -4.16 11.91
N LEU A 75 2.17 -3.33 10.87
CA LEU A 75 2.40 -3.82 9.50
C LEU A 75 3.90 -4.08 9.33
N ARG A 76 4.28 -5.33 9.12
CA ARG A 76 5.65 -5.72 8.81
C ARG A 76 5.69 -6.28 7.40
N VAL A 77 6.56 -5.71 6.56
CA VAL A 77 6.81 -6.23 5.21
C VAL A 77 8.27 -6.62 5.11
N ASP A 78 8.49 -7.91 4.89
CA ASP A 78 9.79 -8.52 4.65
C ASP A 78 9.83 -9.20 3.28
N ARG A 79 10.92 -9.91 2.99
CA ARG A 79 11.11 -10.60 1.71
C ARG A 79 9.99 -11.57 1.36
N PHE A 80 9.36 -12.22 2.35
CA PHE A 80 8.25 -13.14 2.07
C PHE A 80 7.00 -12.35 1.72
N SER A 81 6.66 -11.33 2.52
CA SER A 81 5.51 -10.46 2.25
C SER A 81 5.65 -9.64 0.95
N ALA A 82 6.86 -9.38 0.46
CA ALA A 82 7.06 -8.68 -0.81
C ALA A 82 6.77 -9.55 -2.05
N LEU A 83 6.73 -10.88 -1.90
CA LEU A 83 6.50 -11.81 -3.01
C LEU A 83 5.02 -12.05 -3.30
N VAL A 84 4.13 -11.77 -2.35
CA VAL A 84 2.70 -12.11 -2.38
C VAL A 84 1.87 -10.85 -2.17
#